data_AF-A0A350BME5-F1
#
_entry.id   AF-A0A350BME5-F1
#
_cell.length_a   1.000
_cell.length_b   1.000
_cell.length_c   1.000
_cell.angle_alpha   90.00
_cell.angle_beta   90.00
_cell.angle_gamma   90.00
#
_symmetry.space_group_name_H-M   'P 1'
#
loop_
_entity.id
_entity.type
_entity.pdbx_description
1 polymer ?
#
loop_
_entity_poly.entity_id
_entity_poly.type
_entity_poly.pdbx_seq_one_letter_code
_entity_poly.pdbx_strand_id
1 'polypeptide(L)'
;MALETAPQSSGIEWKWVIAGAIAGMIIVGASYFIVAPTFQSAEIQALVMMVGFALTGVIVGYFSPGVTIREAGIGGALVMLLMLAVLYATGTNESLLQSQVINFLMLLLGAGFSLVGGWAGEKLQAASGPHTDEDKAEDVFHWKWVLIGIVIGFALNVLFVFLSAPVFNLSQNVAIVAFLVSFIVTGFIVGFKSPGVTLKEPAVAGIFTVIIDWFFLEFGITLHISAEDLISGLALGFLFALLGAWLGEKYQESRASGAAA
;
A
#
# COMPACT_ATOMS: atom_id res chain seq x y z
N MET A 1 -32.77 3.22 24.75
CA MET A 1 -32.41 2.02 23.97
C MET A 1 -30.90 2.06 23.85
N ALA A 2 -30.20 1.37 24.76
CA ALA A 2 -28.74 1.38 24.78
C ALA A 2 -28.24 0.61 23.57
N LEU A 3 -27.48 1.27 22.69
CA LEU A 3 -26.72 0.61 21.65
C LEU A 3 -25.70 -0.31 22.35
N GLU A 4 -25.90 -1.62 22.25
CA GLU A 4 -24.86 -2.59 22.56
C GLU A 4 -23.65 -2.26 21.70
N THR A 5 -22.66 -1.59 22.30
CA THR A 5 -21.31 -1.53 21.75
C THR A 5 -20.82 -2.96 21.70
N ALA A 6 -20.66 -3.50 20.49
CA ALA A 6 -20.08 -4.82 20.27
C ALA A 6 -18.82 -4.98 21.13
N PRO A 7 -18.61 -6.15 21.78
CA PRO A 7 -17.47 -6.33 22.65
C PRO A 7 -16.20 -6.15 21.82
N GLN A 8 -15.40 -5.14 22.14
CA GLN A 8 -14.03 -5.05 21.66
C GLN A 8 -13.32 -6.32 22.14
N SER A 9 -13.14 -7.29 21.25
CA SER A 9 -12.36 -8.49 21.54
C SER A 9 -10.92 -8.01 21.79
N SER A 10 -10.51 -7.99 23.06
CA SER A 10 -9.15 -7.58 23.44
C SER A 10 -8.09 -8.65 23.11
N GLY A 11 -8.46 -9.66 22.33
CA GLY A 11 -7.64 -10.83 21.99
C GLY A 11 -7.38 -10.92 20.50
N ILE A 12 -6.27 -11.56 20.14
CA ILE A 12 -5.85 -11.78 18.75
C ILE A 12 -6.88 -12.67 18.04
N GLU A 13 -7.44 -12.21 16.92
CA GLU A 13 -8.32 -13.00 16.07
C GLU A 13 -7.51 -13.82 15.05
N TRP A 14 -7.12 -15.03 15.44
CA TRP A 14 -6.29 -15.93 14.62
C TRP A 14 -6.81 -16.20 13.20
N LYS A 15 -8.14 -16.14 12.98
CA LYS A 15 -8.73 -16.30 11.64
C LYS A 15 -8.22 -15.24 10.66
N TRP A 16 -8.01 -14.00 11.11
CA TRP A 16 -7.51 -12.90 10.28
C TRP A 16 -6.00 -12.94 10.12
N VAL A 17 -5.29 -13.41 11.14
CA VAL A 17 -3.86 -13.71 11.04
C VAL A 17 -3.61 -14.76 9.95
N ILE A 18 -4.39 -15.84 9.95
CA ILE A 18 -4.27 -16.93 8.96
C ILE A 18 -4.69 -16.45 7.57
N ALA A 19 -5.84 -15.77 7.44
CA ALA A 19 -6.30 -15.23 6.17
C ALA A 19 -5.29 -14.21 5.61
N GLY A 20 -4.74 -13.36 6.47
CA GLY A 20 -3.68 -12.41 6.18
C GLY A 20 -2.39 -13.09 5.73
N ALA A 21 -1.99 -14.18 6.39
CA ALA A 21 -0.83 -14.95 5.98
C ALA A 21 -1.01 -15.60 4.60
N ILE A 22 -2.20 -16.12 4.31
CA ILE A 22 -2.52 -16.68 2.98
C ILE A 22 -2.49 -15.58 1.92
N ALA A 23 -3.20 -14.47 2.15
CA ALA A 23 -3.21 -13.33 1.23
C ALA A 23 -1.80 -12.77 1.03
N GLY A 24 -1.02 -12.66 2.10
CA GLY A 24 0.35 -12.18 2.05
C GLY A 24 1.30 -13.12 1.34
N MET A 25 1.15 -14.43 1.50
CA MET A 25 1.91 -15.40 0.71
C MET A 25 1.61 -15.27 -0.78
N ILE A 26 0.36 -15.01 -1.14
CA ILE A 26 -0.01 -14.76 -2.53
C ILE A 26 0.60 -13.45 -3.02
N ILE A 27 0.43 -12.35 -2.27
CA ILE A 27 0.88 -11.01 -2.70
C ILE A 27 2.41 -10.93 -2.74
N VAL A 28 3.09 -11.28 -1.64
CA VAL A 28 4.56 -11.23 -1.53
C VAL A 28 5.19 -12.29 -2.44
N GLY A 29 4.62 -13.49 -2.48
CA GLY A 29 5.09 -14.55 -3.37
C GLY A 29 4.94 -14.18 -4.84
N ALA A 30 3.77 -13.71 -5.27
CA ALA A 30 3.55 -13.24 -6.63
C ALA A 30 4.47 -12.06 -6.98
N SER A 31 4.59 -11.09 -6.07
CA SER A 31 5.51 -9.95 -6.20
C SER A 31 6.94 -10.42 -6.48
N TYR A 32 7.42 -11.42 -5.74
CA TYR A 32 8.75 -11.99 -5.95
C TYR A 32 8.85 -12.77 -7.26
N PHE A 33 8.02 -13.80 -7.44
CA PHE A 33 8.16 -14.76 -8.54
C PHE A 33 7.81 -14.18 -9.93
N ILE A 34 6.98 -13.13 -9.98
CA ILE A 34 6.64 -12.45 -11.25
C ILE A 34 7.74 -11.46 -11.65
N VAL A 35 8.32 -10.74 -10.68
CA VAL A 35 9.31 -9.67 -10.94
C VAL A 35 10.71 -10.24 -11.09
N ALA A 36 11.08 -11.26 -10.31
CA ALA A 36 12.44 -11.79 -10.26
C ALA A 36 13.00 -12.23 -11.64
N PRO A 37 12.25 -12.97 -12.48
CA PRO A 37 12.73 -13.38 -13.80
C PRO A 37 12.95 -12.21 -14.77
N THR A 38 12.20 -11.12 -14.58
CA THR A 38 12.16 -9.98 -15.51
C THR A 38 13.31 -9.01 -15.28
N PHE A 39 13.60 -8.66 -14.03
CA PHE A 39 14.55 -7.60 -13.70
C PHE A 39 15.93 -8.11 -13.29
N GLN A 40 16.03 -9.34 -12.79
CA GLN A 40 17.29 -9.93 -12.30
C GLN A 40 18.10 -9.04 -11.32
N SER A 41 17.45 -8.07 -10.67
CA SER A 41 18.02 -7.16 -9.66
C SER A 41 17.48 -7.52 -8.29
N ALA A 42 18.40 -7.67 -7.33
CA ALA A 42 18.06 -8.01 -5.96
C ALA A 42 17.38 -6.83 -5.24
N GLU A 43 17.74 -5.60 -5.59
CA GLU A 43 17.22 -4.37 -5.03
C GLU A 43 15.75 -4.17 -5.45
N ILE A 44 15.43 -4.41 -6.73
CA ILE A 44 14.06 -4.36 -7.24
C ILE A 44 13.22 -5.45 -6.58
N GLN A 45 13.74 -6.68 -6.48
CA GLN A 45 13.05 -7.78 -5.80
C GLN A 45 12.78 -7.44 -4.33
N ALA A 46 13.75 -6.85 -3.64
CA ALA A 46 13.59 -6.38 -2.27
C ALA A 46 12.47 -5.36 -2.13
N LEU A 47 12.48 -4.35 -2.99
CA LEU A 47 11.50 -3.27 -2.99
C LEU A 47 10.08 -3.80 -3.20
N VAL A 48 9.86 -4.62 -4.24
CA VAL A 48 8.54 -5.18 -4.57
C VAL A 48 8.05 -6.12 -3.45
N MET A 49 8.96 -6.90 -2.83
CA MET A 49 8.60 -7.71 -1.66
C MET A 49 8.18 -6.85 -0.45
N MET A 50 8.96 -5.81 -0.12
CA MET A 50 8.66 -4.91 1.01
C MET A 50 7.29 -4.23 0.85
N VAL A 51 6.97 -3.74 -0.35
CA VAL A 51 5.64 -3.17 -0.60
C VAL A 51 4.54 -4.23 -0.61
N GLY A 52 4.84 -5.47 -1.02
CA GLY A 52 3.94 -6.60 -0.89
C GLY A 52 3.56 -6.87 0.57
N PHE A 53 4.53 -6.78 1.50
CA PHE A 53 4.26 -6.85 2.93
C PHE A 53 3.43 -5.66 3.43
N ALA A 54 3.74 -4.44 2.99
CA ALA A 54 2.94 -3.27 3.34
C ALA A 54 1.48 -3.43 2.89
N LEU A 55 1.25 -3.87 1.66
CA LEU A 55 -0.10 -4.09 1.12
C LEU A 55 -0.82 -5.21 1.88
N THR A 56 -0.12 -6.30 2.21
CA THR A 56 -0.65 -7.36 3.08
C THR A 56 -1.09 -6.80 4.42
N GLY A 57 -0.25 -5.96 5.03
CA GLY A 57 -0.58 -5.23 6.25
C GLY A 57 -1.84 -4.39 6.10
N VAL A 58 -1.96 -3.60 5.03
CA VAL A 58 -3.16 -2.79 4.74
C VAL A 58 -4.41 -3.66 4.66
N ILE A 59 -4.34 -4.79 3.96
CA ILE A 59 -5.47 -5.72 3.81
C ILE A 59 -5.88 -6.30 5.18
N VAL A 60 -4.93 -6.82 5.95
CA VAL A 60 -5.24 -7.37 7.29
C VAL A 60 -5.78 -6.29 8.22
N GLY A 61 -5.14 -5.12 8.23
CA GLY A 61 -5.56 -3.95 8.99
C GLY A 61 -6.98 -3.49 8.65
N TYR A 62 -7.37 -3.59 7.37
CA TYR A 62 -8.67 -3.16 6.91
C TYR A 62 -9.80 -4.16 7.24
N PHE A 63 -9.53 -5.47 7.15
CA PHE A 63 -10.54 -6.50 7.32
C PHE A 63 -10.67 -7.03 8.75
N SER A 64 -9.60 -6.99 9.55
CA SER A 64 -9.67 -7.49 10.92
C SER A 64 -10.35 -6.48 11.85
N PRO A 65 -11.31 -6.84 12.70
CA PRO A 65 -11.92 -5.91 13.64
C PRO A 65 -11.04 -5.72 14.89
N GLY A 66 -10.88 -4.47 15.34
CA GLY A 66 -10.25 -4.18 16.65
C GLY A 66 -8.74 -3.90 16.59
N VAL A 67 -7.91 -4.70 17.29
CA VAL A 67 -6.46 -4.45 17.45
C VAL A 67 -5.68 -5.01 16.26
N THR A 68 -5.80 -4.34 15.12
CA THR A 68 -5.42 -4.88 13.82
C THR A 68 -3.92 -4.81 13.51
N ILE A 69 -3.19 -3.81 14.04
CA ILE A 69 -1.73 -3.68 13.83
C ILE A 69 -0.98 -4.91 14.35
N ARG A 70 -1.45 -5.48 15.47
CA ARG A 70 -0.84 -6.69 16.04
C ARG A 70 -1.03 -7.90 15.13
N GLU A 71 -2.22 -8.04 14.56
CA GLU A 71 -2.56 -9.16 13.67
C GLU A 71 -1.84 -9.04 12.33
N ALA A 72 -1.72 -7.81 11.80
CA ALA A 72 -0.90 -7.52 10.62
C ALA A 72 0.58 -7.88 10.87
N GLY A 73 1.13 -7.53 12.04
CA GLY A 73 2.50 -7.86 12.41
C GLY A 73 2.75 -9.37 12.54
N ILE A 74 1.84 -10.11 13.19
CA ILE A 74 1.96 -11.58 13.31
C ILE A 74 1.78 -12.23 11.94
N GLY A 75 0.80 -11.77 11.15
CA GLY A 75 0.59 -12.23 9.78
C GLY A 75 1.82 -12.01 8.90
N GLY A 76 2.42 -10.81 8.96
CA GLY A 76 3.66 -10.49 8.26
C GLY A 76 4.84 -11.36 8.72
N ALA A 77 4.98 -11.62 10.02
CA ALA A 77 6.00 -12.54 10.52
C ALA A 77 5.81 -13.98 10.01
N LEU A 78 4.56 -14.46 9.93
CA LEU A 78 4.24 -15.76 9.34
C LEU A 78 4.56 -15.80 7.85
N VAL A 79 4.19 -14.77 7.09
CA VAL A 79 4.54 -14.64 5.66
C VAL A 79 6.05 -14.63 5.47
N MET A 80 6.80 -13.94 6.33
CA MET A 80 8.27 -13.98 6.33
C MET A 80 8.79 -15.41 6.48
N LEU A 81 8.32 -16.17 7.48
CA LEU A 81 8.79 -17.53 7.73
C LEU A 81 8.42 -18.48 6.60
N LEU A 82 7.19 -18.39 6.10
CA LEU A 82 6.71 -19.20 4.99
C LEU A 82 7.45 -18.87 3.69
N MET A 83 7.65 -17.59 3.40
CA MET A 83 8.40 -17.16 2.22
C MET A 83 9.87 -17.59 2.30
N LEU A 84 10.50 -17.52 3.47
CA LEU A 84 11.85 -18.05 3.67
C LEU A 84 11.92 -19.55 3.38
N ALA A 85 10.93 -20.32 3.87
CA ALA A 85 10.84 -21.75 3.60
C ALA A 85 10.63 -22.04 2.10
N VAL A 86 9.79 -21.27 1.41
CA VAL A 86 9.59 -21.38 -0.03
C VAL A 86 10.89 -21.10 -0.78
N LEU A 87 11.58 -19.99 -0.50
CA LEU A 87 12.84 -19.62 -1.15
C LEU A 87 13.95 -20.68 -0.92
N TYR A 88 13.96 -21.30 0.26
CA TYR A 88 14.86 -22.41 0.55
C TYR A 88 14.50 -23.66 -0.26
N ALA A 89 13.22 -24.04 -0.29
CA ALA A 89 12.74 -25.22 -0.98
C ALA A 89 12.86 -25.13 -2.52
N THR A 90 12.70 -23.93 -3.09
CA THR A 90 12.80 -23.71 -4.55
C THR A 90 14.24 -23.64 -5.05
N GLY A 91 15.25 -23.71 -4.17
CA GLY A 91 16.65 -23.61 -4.58
C GLY A 91 17.03 -22.26 -5.19
N THR A 92 16.13 -21.26 -5.09
CA THR A 92 16.36 -19.89 -5.60
C THR A 92 17.60 -19.24 -4.97
N ASN A 93 18.08 -19.79 -3.85
CA ASN A 93 19.34 -19.44 -3.19
C ASN A 93 20.58 -19.55 -4.10
N GLU A 94 20.59 -20.41 -5.13
CA GLU A 94 21.74 -20.54 -6.04
C GLU A 94 21.65 -19.57 -7.24
N SER A 95 20.44 -19.17 -7.63
CA SER A 95 20.18 -18.19 -8.71
C SER A 95 20.20 -16.74 -8.25
N LEU A 96 20.18 -16.50 -6.94
CA LEU A 96 20.18 -15.17 -6.34
C LEU A 96 21.61 -14.75 -6.04
N LEU A 97 22.00 -13.58 -6.53
CA LEU A 97 23.24 -12.88 -6.16
C LEU A 97 23.27 -12.43 -4.68
N GLN A 98 22.43 -12.99 -3.79
CA GLN A 98 22.26 -12.59 -2.39
C GLN A 98 22.46 -13.74 -1.41
N SER A 99 23.23 -13.45 -0.35
CA SER A 99 23.43 -14.34 0.80
C SER A 99 22.11 -14.64 1.53
N GLN A 100 21.98 -15.84 2.11
CA GLN A 100 20.84 -16.22 2.96
C GLN A 100 20.56 -15.22 4.08
N VAL A 101 21.62 -14.58 4.61
CA VAL A 101 21.51 -13.54 5.63
C VAL A 101 20.76 -12.32 5.10
N ILE A 102 21.02 -11.94 3.85
CA ILE A 102 20.38 -10.77 3.22
C ILE A 102 18.89 -11.05 2.98
N ASN A 103 18.56 -12.24 2.46
CA ASN A 103 17.16 -12.66 2.28
C ASN A 103 16.39 -12.63 3.62
N PHE A 104 17.00 -13.14 4.68
CA PHE A 104 16.41 -13.08 6.02
C PHE A 104 16.19 -11.65 6.51
N LEU A 105 17.19 -10.78 6.40
CA LEU A 105 17.09 -9.38 6.83
C LEU A 105 16.04 -8.60 6.01
N MET A 106 15.93 -8.88 4.72
CA MET A 106 14.92 -8.27 3.86
C MET A 106 13.51 -8.71 4.22
N LEU A 107 13.30 -10.00 4.49
CA LEU A 107 11.99 -10.49 4.95
C LEU A 107 11.64 -9.94 6.34
N LEU A 108 12.63 -9.79 7.23
CA LEU A 108 12.46 -9.15 8.53
C LEU A 108 12.05 -7.68 8.38
N LEU A 109 12.70 -6.94 7.49
CA LEU A 109 12.34 -5.57 7.16
C LEU A 109 10.93 -5.51 6.55
N GLY A 110 10.60 -6.42 5.64
CA GLY A 110 9.27 -6.58 5.06
C GLY A 110 8.20 -6.82 6.14
N ALA A 111 8.45 -7.71 7.11
CA ALA A 111 7.55 -7.88 8.25
C ALA A 111 7.35 -6.56 9.03
N GLY A 112 8.39 -5.72 9.14
CA GLY A 112 8.25 -4.35 9.66
C GLY A 112 7.32 -3.47 8.82
N PHE A 113 7.42 -3.52 7.49
CA PHE A 113 6.51 -2.81 6.57
C PHE A 113 5.05 -3.27 6.71
N SER A 114 4.81 -4.54 7.07
CA SER A 114 3.45 -5.03 7.35
C SER A 114 2.79 -4.32 8.54
N LEU A 115 3.57 -3.83 9.51
CA LEU A 115 3.03 -3.03 10.63
C LEU A 115 2.58 -1.65 10.16
N VAL A 116 3.36 -1.00 9.30
CA VAL A 116 3.02 0.29 8.69
C VAL A 116 1.76 0.15 7.83
N GLY A 117 1.68 -0.92 7.05
CA GLY A 117 0.49 -1.29 6.31
C GLY A 117 -0.71 -1.54 7.23
N GLY A 118 -0.53 -2.33 8.28
CA GLY A 118 -1.55 -2.63 9.30
C GLY A 118 -2.12 -1.36 9.92
N TRP A 119 -1.26 -0.40 10.27
CA TRP A 119 -1.69 0.90 10.77
C TRP A 119 -2.55 1.66 9.77
N ALA A 120 -2.12 1.73 8.50
CA ALA A 120 -2.89 2.41 7.46
C ALA A 120 -4.25 1.72 7.22
N GLY A 121 -4.26 0.38 7.19
CA GLY A 121 -5.48 -0.44 7.08
C GLY A 121 -6.45 -0.21 8.24
N GLU A 122 -5.95 -0.17 9.48
CA GLU A 122 -6.74 0.14 10.67
C GLU A 122 -7.43 1.50 10.54
N LYS A 123 -6.68 2.51 10.08
CA LYS A 123 -7.22 3.87 9.95
C LYS A 123 -8.25 3.98 8.82
N LEU A 124 -8.08 3.22 7.73
CA LEU A 124 -9.08 3.09 6.68
C LEU A 124 -10.35 2.37 7.17
N GLN A 125 -10.19 1.33 7.98
CA GLN A 125 -11.32 0.60 8.56
C GLN A 125 -12.11 1.50 9.52
N ALA A 126 -11.41 2.18 10.43
CA ALA A 126 -12.01 3.07 11.42
C ALA A 126 -12.83 4.20 10.75
N ALA A 127 -12.36 4.69 9.61
CA ALA A 127 -13.10 5.69 8.83
C ALA A 127 -14.34 5.14 8.11
N SER A 128 -14.57 3.82 8.09
CA SER A 128 -15.77 3.23 7.52
C SER A 128 -16.97 3.25 8.49
N GLY A 129 -16.78 3.73 9.73
CA GLY A 129 -17.84 3.96 10.70
C GLY A 129 -18.67 5.23 10.42
N PRO A 130 -19.78 5.44 11.15
CA PRO A 130 -20.59 6.65 11.03
C PRO A 130 -19.72 7.88 11.30
N HIS A 131 -19.62 8.77 10.31
CA HIS A 131 -18.92 10.04 10.48
C HIS A 131 -19.79 10.90 11.40
N THR A 132 -19.22 11.41 12.49
CA THR A 132 -19.95 12.33 13.35
C THR A 132 -20.14 13.65 12.60
N ASP A 133 -21.16 14.44 12.96
CA ASP A 133 -21.37 15.74 12.32
C ASP A 133 -20.19 16.72 12.58
N GLU A 134 -19.35 16.42 13.58
CA GLU A 134 -18.05 17.10 13.82
C GLU A 134 -16.98 16.72 12.79
N ASP A 135 -16.96 15.50 12.26
CA ASP A 135 -16.05 15.09 11.16
C ASP A 135 -16.42 15.77 9.84
N LYS A 136 -17.69 16.20 9.69
CA LYS A 136 -18.17 16.98 8.55
C LYS A 136 -17.96 18.49 8.71
N ALA A 137 -17.44 18.94 9.86
CA ALA A 137 -17.15 20.35 10.07
C ALA A 137 -16.15 20.83 9.00
N GLU A 138 -16.56 21.86 8.29
CA GLU A 138 -16.04 22.30 7.00
C GLU A 138 -14.50 22.51 6.96
N ASP A 139 -13.88 22.03 5.88
CA ASP A 139 -12.54 22.37 5.37
C ASP A 139 -11.31 22.18 6.29
N VAL A 140 -11.35 21.27 7.27
CA VAL A 140 -10.16 20.94 8.08
C VAL A 140 -9.25 19.95 7.34
N PHE A 141 -7.99 20.32 7.15
CA PHE A 141 -6.98 19.47 6.53
C PHE A 141 -6.38 18.49 7.55
N HIS A 142 -6.48 17.18 7.30
CA HIS A 142 -5.96 16.15 8.21
C HIS A 142 -4.73 15.43 7.65
N TRP A 143 -3.57 15.64 8.29
CA TRP A 143 -2.32 14.95 7.98
C TRP A 143 -2.40 13.42 8.05
N LYS A 144 -3.33 12.89 8.85
CA LYS A 144 -3.60 11.45 8.93
C LYS A 144 -3.90 10.87 7.53
N TRP A 145 -4.70 11.54 6.72
CA TRP A 145 -5.09 11.07 5.39
C TRP A 145 -3.96 11.19 4.37
N VAL A 146 -3.13 12.23 4.51
CA VAL A 146 -1.89 12.35 3.74
C VAL A 146 -0.98 11.15 4.00
N LEU A 147 -0.77 10.78 5.27
CA LEU A 147 0.09 9.64 5.64
C LEU A 147 -0.48 8.30 5.15
N ILE A 148 -1.80 8.09 5.24
CA ILE A 148 -2.45 6.89 4.69
C ILE A 148 -2.25 6.84 3.17
N GLY A 149 -2.46 7.97 2.49
CA GLY A 149 -2.23 8.10 1.05
C GLY A 149 -0.78 7.84 0.66
N ILE A 150 0.19 8.26 1.47
CA ILE A 150 1.61 7.96 1.23
C ILE A 150 1.88 6.46 1.28
N VAL A 151 1.40 5.77 2.33
CA VAL A 151 1.62 4.32 2.51
C VAL A 151 1.00 3.53 1.37
N ILE A 152 -0.25 3.83 1.02
CA ILE A 152 -0.96 3.13 -0.05
C ILE A 152 -0.39 3.51 -1.42
N GLY A 153 -0.12 4.79 -1.63
CA GLY A 153 0.42 5.34 -2.88
C GLY A 153 1.76 4.74 -3.21
N PHE A 154 2.67 4.71 -2.24
CA PHE A 154 3.99 4.09 -2.43
C PHE A 154 3.85 2.60 -2.76
N ALA A 155 3.05 1.86 -1.98
CA ALA A 155 2.89 0.44 -2.21
C ALA A 155 2.25 0.12 -3.57
N LEU A 156 1.17 0.83 -3.93
CA LEU A 156 0.50 0.64 -5.21
C LEU A 156 1.35 1.11 -6.38
N ASN A 157 2.07 2.22 -6.27
CA ASN A 157 2.92 2.71 -7.36
C ASN A 157 4.03 1.71 -7.69
N VAL A 158 4.77 1.26 -6.69
CA VAL A 158 5.80 0.23 -6.88
C VAL A 158 5.20 -1.03 -7.50
N LEU A 159 4.07 -1.54 -6.98
CA LEU A 159 3.46 -2.75 -7.53
C LEU A 159 2.98 -2.56 -8.97
N PHE A 160 2.29 -1.46 -9.28
CA PHE A 160 1.79 -1.21 -10.63
C PHE A 160 2.94 -1.09 -11.63
N VAL A 161 3.97 -0.30 -11.31
CA VAL A 161 5.11 -0.08 -12.20
C VAL A 161 5.88 -1.38 -12.41
N PHE A 162 6.29 -2.08 -11.36
CA PHE A 162 7.14 -3.26 -11.51
C PHE A 162 6.38 -4.53 -11.96
N LEU A 163 5.10 -4.68 -11.62
CA LEU A 163 4.30 -5.80 -12.13
C LEU A 163 3.82 -5.58 -13.58
N SER A 164 3.79 -4.34 -14.07
CA SER A 164 3.46 -4.08 -15.48
C SER A 164 4.52 -4.63 -16.45
N ALA A 165 5.78 -4.69 -16.02
CA ALA A 165 6.91 -5.15 -16.83
C ALA A 165 6.75 -6.57 -17.40
N PRO A 166 6.49 -7.61 -16.59
CA PRO A 166 6.27 -8.97 -17.10
C PRO A 166 4.98 -9.14 -17.91
N VAL A 167 3.98 -8.26 -17.71
CA VAL A 167 2.68 -8.39 -18.37
C VAL A 167 2.66 -7.71 -19.75
N PHE A 168 3.28 -6.55 -19.86
CA PHE A 168 3.17 -5.70 -21.05
C PHE A 168 4.51 -5.44 -21.76
N ASN A 169 5.61 -6.02 -21.27
CA ASN A 169 6.99 -5.63 -21.54
C ASN A 169 7.25 -4.17 -21.11
N LEU A 170 8.21 -3.99 -20.19
CA LEU A 170 8.49 -2.67 -19.64
C LEU A 170 8.98 -1.72 -20.74
N SER A 171 8.13 -0.75 -21.07
CA SER A 171 8.51 0.43 -21.84
C SER A 171 8.24 1.66 -20.99
N GLN A 172 8.89 2.78 -21.31
CA GLN A 172 8.68 4.04 -20.62
C GLN A 172 7.20 4.44 -20.59
N ASN A 173 6.47 4.23 -21.70
CA ASN A 173 5.04 4.52 -21.78
C ASN A 173 4.20 3.66 -20.84
N VAL A 174 4.51 2.36 -20.75
CA VAL A 174 3.82 1.44 -19.83
C VAL A 174 4.09 1.83 -18.38
N ALA A 175 5.34 2.16 -18.04
CA ALA A 175 5.72 2.60 -16.70
C ALA A 175 4.99 3.90 -16.31
N ILE A 176 4.92 4.88 -17.21
CA ILE A 176 4.18 6.13 -16.99
C ILE A 176 2.69 5.84 -16.80
N VAL A 177 2.07 5.01 -17.63
CA VAL A 177 0.65 4.67 -17.47
C VAL A 177 0.39 3.97 -16.14
N ALA A 178 1.23 3.00 -15.77
CA ALA A 178 1.13 2.29 -14.50
C ALA A 178 1.25 3.25 -13.30
N PHE A 179 2.22 4.16 -13.35
CA PHE A 179 2.41 5.25 -12.39
C PHE A 179 1.15 6.12 -12.29
N LEU A 180 0.63 6.63 -13.40
CA LEU A 180 -0.55 7.49 -13.40
C LEU A 180 -1.78 6.79 -12.83
N VAL A 181 -1.98 5.51 -13.19
CA VAL A 181 -3.10 4.71 -12.69
C VAL A 181 -2.97 4.47 -11.18
N SER A 182 -1.78 4.20 -10.65
CA SER A 182 -1.61 4.00 -9.20
C SER A 182 -1.94 5.26 -8.39
N PHE A 183 -1.61 6.45 -8.91
CA PHE A 183 -2.01 7.71 -8.25
C PHE A 183 -3.52 7.95 -8.31
N ILE A 184 -4.18 7.65 -9.43
CA ILE A 184 -5.65 7.72 -9.51
C ILE A 184 -6.29 6.76 -8.49
N VAL A 185 -5.84 5.51 -8.43
CA VAL A 185 -6.41 4.50 -7.52
C VAL A 185 -6.19 4.92 -6.06
N THR A 186 -5.00 5.39 -5.73
CA THR A 186 -4.67 5.87 -4.38
C THR A 186 -5.50 7.09 -4.02
N GLY A 187 -5.57 8.08 -4.92
CA GLY A 187 -6.39 9.28 -4.76
C GLY A 187 -7.85 8.94 -4.54
N PHE A 188 -8.37 7.98 -5.31
CA PHE A 188 -9.74 7.47 -5.16
C PHE A 188 -9.96 6.84 -3.80
N ILE A 189 -9.07 5.95 -3.35
CA ILE A 189 -9.21 5.27 -2.05
C ILE A 189 -9.25 6.30 -0.91
N VAL A 190 -8.32 7.27 -0.90
CA VAL A 190 -8.24 8.27 0.16
C VAL A 190 -9.42 9.24 0.05
N GLY A 191 -9.69 9.80 -1.12
CA GLY A 191 -10.81 10.73 -1.34
C GLY A 191 -12.18 10.09 -1.18
N PHE A 192 -12.31 8.75 -1.27
CA PHE A 192 -13.53 8.02 -0.92
C PHE A 192 -13.70 7.78 0.58
N LYS A 193 -12.62 7.82 1.36
CA LYS A 193 -12.63 7.49 2.79
C LYS A 193 -12.43 8.69 3.70
N SER A 194 -11.83 9.79 3.21
CA SER A 194 -11.62 10.97 4.03
C SER A 194 -12.90 11.79 4.19
N PRO A 195 -13.20 12.28 5.40
CA PRO A 195 -14.28 13.22 5.66
C PRO A 195 -13.82 14.65 5.32
N GLY A 196 -14.75 15.48 4.85
CA GLY A 196 -14.49 16.91 4.61
C GLY A 196 -13.60 17.15 3.39
N VAL A 197 -12.30 17.43 3.60
CA VAL A 197 -11.35 17.85 2.55
C VAL A 197 -10.85 16.66 1.73
N THR A 198 -11.71 16.16 0.86
CA THR A 198 -11.49 14.96 0.04
C THR A 198 -10.46 15.15 -1.08
N LEU A 199 -10.23 16.38 -1.55
CA LEU A 199 -9.35 16.68 -2.69
C LEU A 199 -7.90 17.03 -2.31
N LYS A 200 -7.70 17.87 -1.27
CA LYS A 200 -6.36 18.42 -0.96
C LYS A 200 -5.44 17.36 -0.34
N GLU A 201 -5.96 16.50 0.52
CA GLU A 201 -5.16 15.52 1.26
C GLU A 201 -4.55 14.46 0.33
N PRO A 202 -5.30 13.85 -0.61
CA PRO A 202 -4.69 12.89 -1.54
C PRO A 202 -3.73 13.54 -2.51
N ALA A 203 -3.97 14.79 -2.92
CA ALA A 203 -3.06 15.51 -3.82
C ALA A 203 -1.70 15.77 -3.15
N VAL A 204 -1.70 16.19 -1.87
CA VAL A 204 -0.47 16.33 -1.07
C VAL A 204 0.19 14.98 -0.84
N ALA A 205 -0.58 13.92 -0.57
CA ALA A 205 -0.04 12.57 -0.46
C ALA A 205 0.69 12.16 -1.75
N GLY A 206 0.12 12.50 -2.92
CA GLY A 206 0.70 12.25 -4.22
C GLY A 206 2.13 12.82 -4.36
N ILE A 207 2.34 14.06 -3.93
CA ILE A 207 3.66 14.70 -3.93
C ILE A 207 4.65 13.91 -3.06
N PHE A 208 4.27 13.60 -1.81
CA PHE A 208 5.14 12.88 -0.89
C PHE A 208 5.46 11.46 -1.35
N THR A 209 4.50 10.76 -1.95
CA THR A 209 4.74 9.45 -2.56
C THR A 209 5.81 9.54 -3.64
N VAL A 210 5.73 10.52 -4.55
CA VAL A 210 6.77 10.71 -5.59
C VAL A 210 8.14 11.02 -4.98
N ILE A 211 8.21 11.83 -3.93
CA ILE A 211 9.49 12.11 -3.24
C ILE A 211 10.08 10.83 -2.64
N ILE A 212 9.24 10.01 -2.02
CA ILE A 212 9.67 8.73 -1.42
C ILE A 212 10.11 7.77 -2.52
N ASP A 213 9.34 7.65 -3.60
CA ASP A 213 9.70 6.84 -4.75
C ASP A 213 11.06 7.27 -5.32
N TRP A 214 11.25 8.56 -5.57
CA TRP A 214 12.53 9.11 -6.02
C TRP A 214 13.67 8.75 -5.08
N PHE A 215 13.49 8.86 -3.76
CA PHE A 215 14.50 8.47 -2.79
C PHE A 215 14.87 6.97 -2.91
N PHE A 216 13.86 6.10 -3.08
CA PHE A 216 14.10 4.67 -3.30
C PHE A 216 14.76 4.38 -4.67
N LEU A 217 14.40 5.12 -5.71
CA LEU A 217 15.00 4.99 -7.03
C LEU A 217 16.47 5.39 -7.00
N GLU A 218 16.78 6.56 -6.45
CA GLU A 218 18.11 7.15 -6.41
C GLU A 218 19.06 6.38 -5.48
N PHE A 219 18.62 6.10 -4.24
CA PHE A 219 19.49 5.52 -3.20
C PHE A 219 19.30 4.03 -3.00
N GLY A 220 18.12 3.49 -3.32
CA GLY A 220 17.79 2.08 -3.11
C GLY A 220 18.21 1.20 -4.27
N ILE A 221 17.78 1.54 -5.49
CA ILE A 221 18.11 0.77 -6.71
C ILE A 221 19.15 1.44 -7.60
N THR A 222 19.72 2.57 -7.17
CA THR A 222 20.77 3.33 -7.88
C THR A 222 20.38 3.77 -9.30
N LEU A 223 19.08 4.00 -9.53
CA LEU A 223 18.54 4.53 -10.76
C LEU A 223 18.43 6.05 -10.65
N HIS A 224 19.35 6.76 -11.31
CA HIS A 224 19.36 8.21 -11.29
C HIS A 224 18.20 8.79 -12.10
N ILE A 225 17.42 9.67 -11.47
CA ILE A 225 16.29 10.35 -12.10
C ILE A 225 16.65 11.82 -12.34
N SER A 226 16.43 12.30 -13.56
CA SER A 226 16.72 13.69 -13.90
C SER A 226 15.82 14.64 -13.09
N ALA A 227 16.29 15.86 -12.85
CA ALA A 227 15.49 16.88 -12.17
C ALA A 227 14.19 17.20 -12.94
N GLU A 228 14.22 17.12 -14.27
CA GLU A 228 13.05 17.33 -15.13
C GLU A 228 12.01 16.23 -14.95
N ASP A 229 12.44 14.96 -14.93
CA ASP A 229 11.55 13.82 -14.70
C ASP A 229 10.97 13.85 -13.29
N LEU A 230 11.77 14.26 -12.29
CA LEU A 230 11.29 14.43 -10.91
C LEU A 230 10.22 15.52 -10.82
N ILE A 231 10.45 16.69 -11.40
CA ILE A 231 9.47 17.79 -11.41
C ILE A 231 8.19 17.36 -12.14
N SER A 232 8.33 16.67 -13.27
CA SER A 232 7.21 16.12 -14.03
C SER A 232 6.45 15.07 -13.21
N GLY A 233 7.16 14.18 -12.54
CA GLY A 233 6.60 13.18 -11.64
C GLY A 233 5.82 13.81 -10.49
N LEU A 234 6.36 14.87 -9.86
CA LEU A 234 5.68 15.58 -8.76
C LEU A 234 4.38 16.24 -9.24
N ALA A 235 4.42 16.89 -10.41
CA ALA A 235 3.25 17.51 -11.01
C ALA A 235 2.19 16.47 -11.38
N LEU A 236 2.59 15.37 -12.03
CA LEU A 236 1.69 14.30 -12.43
C LEU A 236 1.13 13.55 -11.21
N GLY A 237 1.94 13.22 -10.21
CA GLY A 237 1.52 12.59 -8.97
C GLY A 237 0.48 13.42 -8.23
N PHE A 238 0.69 14.74 -8.13
CA PHE A 238 -0.29 15.67 -7.58
C PHE A 238 -1.61 15.66 -8.37
N LEU A 239 -1.54 15.87 -9.69
CA LEU A 239 -2.73 16.00 -10.55
C LEU A 239 -3.55 14.72 -10.63
N PHE A 240 -2.90 13.56 -10.73
CA PHE A 240 -3.59 12.28 -10.86
C PHE A 240 -4.12 11.77 -9.53
N ALA A 241 -3.45 12.06 -8.41
CA ALA A 241 -4.03 11.84 -7.10
C ALA A 241 -5.24 12.75 -6.85
N LEU A 242 -5.18 14.01 -7.29
CA LEU A 242 -6.32 14.94 -7.24
C LEU A 242 -7.50 14.45 -8.11
N LEU A 243 -7.22 13.94 -9.32
CA LEU A 243 -8.23 13.34 -10.19
C LEU A 243 -8.89 12.12 -9.52
N GLY A 244 -8.07 11.22 -8.95
CA GLY A 244 -8.56 10.09 -8.18
C GLY A 244 -9.45 10.52 -7.02
N ALA A 245 -9.01 11.52 -6.27
CA ALA A 245 -9.73 12.08 -5.13
C ALA A 245 -11.10 12.64 -5.52
N TRP A 246 -11.15 13.41 -6.61
CA TRP A 246 -12.40 13.94 -7.16
C TRP A 246 -13.38 12.81 -7.53
N LEU A 247 -12.90 11.73 -8.15
CA LEU A 247 -13.72 10.55 -8.44
C LEU A 247 -14.23 9.88 -7.17
N GLY A 248 -13.39 9.81 -6.13
CA GLY A 248 -13.73 9.26 -4.82
C GLY A 248 -14.86 10.05 -4.14
N GLU A 249 -14.76 11.37 -4.13
CA GLU A 249 -15.77 12.28 -3.58
C GLU A 249 -17.10 12.17 -4.31
N LYS A 250 -17.09 12.17 -5.65
CA LYS A 250 -18.32 11.98 -6.45
C LYS A 250 -19.00 10.64 -6.16
N TYR A 251 -18.20 9.60 -5.93
CA TYR A 251 -18.73 8.31 -5.52
C TYR A 251 -19.35 8.37 -4.10
N GLN A 252 -18.73 9.08 -3.15
CA GLN A 252 -19.33 9.32 -1.83
C GLN A 252 -20.70 10.03 -1.93
N GLU A 253 -20.77 11.13 -2.67
CA GLU A 253 -22.01 11.91 -2.89
C GLU A 253 -23.13 11.05 -3.49
N SER A 254 -22.80 10.19 -4.46
CA SER A 254 -23.76 9.28 -5.10
C SER A 254 -24.34 8.25 -4.12
N ARG A 255 -23.55 7.77 -3.16
CA ARG A 255 -24.03 6.83 -2.13
C ARG A 255 -24.87 7.54 -1.07
N ALA A 256 -24.53 8.78 -0.72
CA ALA A 256 -25.30 9.57 0.22
C ALA A 256 -26.69 9.91 -0.35
N SER A 257 -26.75 10.30 -1.63
CA SER A 257 -28.03 10.59 -2.31
C SER A 257 -28.87 9.34 -2.56
N GLY A 258 -28.26 8.20 -2.92
CA GLY A 258 -28.95 6.93 -3.10
C GLY A 258 -29.47 6.30 -1.80
N ALA A 259 -28.88 6.60 -0.64
CA ALA A 259 -29.37 6.16 0.67
C ALA A 259 -30.51 7.03 1.22
N ALA A 260 -30.76 8.20 0.63
CA ALA A 260 -31.81 9.14 1.03
C ALA A 260 -33.10 9.03 0.18
N ALA A 261 -33.10 8.16 -0.85
CA ALA A 261 -34.24 7.86 -1.72
C ALA A 261 -34.90 6.52 -1.33
#